data_AF-A0A740WGE1-F1
#
_entry.id   AF-A0A740WGE1-F1
#
_cell.length_a   1.000
_cell.length_b   1.000
_cell.length_c   1.000
_cell.angle_alpha   90.00
_cell.angle_beta   90.00
_cell.angle_gamma   90.00
#
_symmetry.space_group_name_H-M   'P 1'
#
loop_
_entity.id
_entity.type
_entity.pdbx_description
1 polymer ?
#
loop_
_entity_poly.entity_id
_entity_poly.type
_entity_poly.pdbx_seq_one_letter_code
_entity_poly.pdbx_strand_id
1 'polypeptide(L)'
;MKLFIAEKPAVANDIVKALGGNFTRHDGWFESDNAIVTNCFGHIIESQPPENYNPEYKAWKVETLPLRLYPVKYQPVESAAKQVKTIL
;
A
#
# COMPACT_ATOMS: atom_id res chain seq x y z
N MET A 1 -4.49 8.03 20.59
CA MET A 1 -4.85 7.37 19.32
C MET A 1 -3.71 6.48 18.85
N LYS A 2 -3.93 5.19 18.60
CA LYS A 2 -2.94 4.26 18.02
C LYS A 2 -3.42 3.80 16.63
N LEU A 3 -2.51 3.72 15.65
CA LEU A 3 -2.80 3.21 14.31
C LEU A 3 -2.28 1.78 14.16
N PHE A 4 -3.14 0.87 13.72
CA PHE A 4 -2.80 -0.51 13.37
C PHE A 4 -3.00 -0.70 11.87
N ILE A 5 -1.95 -1.16 11.18
CA ILE A 5 -1.99 -1.47 9.74
C ILE A 5 -1.80 -2.98 9.59
N ALA A 6 -2.87 -3.69 9.26
CA ALA A 6 -2.83 -5.13 9.03
C ALA A 6 -2.44 -5.46 7.57
N GLU A 7 -1.94 -6.66 7.30
CA GLU A 7 -1.56 -7.10 5.95
C GLU A 7 -2.78 -7.39 5.05
N LYS A 8 -3.91 -7.76 5.64
CA LYS A 8 -5.15 -8.12 4.93
C LYS A 8 -6.41 -7.81 5.75
N PRO A 9 -7.59 -7.66 5.11
CA PRO A 9 -8.83 -7.29 5.80
C PRO A 9 -9.21 -8.21 6.95
N ALA A 10 -9.02 -9.53 6.80
CA ALA A 10 -9.35 -10.50 7.85
C ALA A 10 -8.61 -10.21 9.15
N VAL A 11 -7.32 -9.90 9.07
CA VAL A 11 -6.48 -9.61 10.24
C VAL A 11 -6.87 -8.29 10.90
N ALA A 12 -7.25 -7.26 10.13
CA ALA A 12 -7.78 -6.02 10.71
C ALA A 12 -9.08 -6.26 11.50
N ASN A 13 -9.98 -7.10 10.98
CA ASN A 13 -11.20 -7.48 11.69
C ASN A 13 -10.89 -8.21 13.01
N ASP A 14 -9.91 -9.11 13.01
CA ASP A 14 -9.51 -9.82 14.23
C ASP A 14 -8.87 -8.87 15.25
N ILE A 15 -8.07 -7.89 14.80
CA ILE A 15 -7.52 -6.83 15.67
C ILE A 15 -8.65 -6.01 16.30
N VAL A 16 -9.63 -5.56 15.51
CA VAL A 16 -10.80 -4.81 16.02
C VAL A 16 -11.54 -5.61 17.10
N LYS A 17 -11.81 -6.90 16.85
CA LYS A 17 -12.46 -7.79 17.83
C LYS A 17 -11.64 -7.96 19.10
N ALA A 18 -10.32 -8.11 18.98
CA ALA A 18 -9.43 -8.30 20.12
C ALA A 18 -9.25 -7.03 20.97
N LEU A 19 -9.19 -5.86 20.33
CA LEU A 19 -9.12 -4.57 21.02
C LEU A 19 -10.41 -4.27 21.80
N GLY A 20 -11.56 -4.74 21.29
CA GLY A 20 -12.87 -4.50 21.89
C GLY A 20 -13.26 -3.02 21.88
N GLY A 21 -14.51 -2.74 22.28
CA GLY A 21 -15.08 -1.40 22.27
C GLY A 21 -15.85 -1.03 20.99
N ASN A 22 -16.28 0.22 20.92
CA ASN A 22 -17.16 0.70 19.85
C ASN A 22 -16.32 1.24 18.69
N PHE A 23 -16.10 0.40 17.68
CA PHE A 23 -15.49 0.83 16.43
C PHE A 23 -16.55 1.20 15.40
N THR A 24 -16.42 2.39 14.82
CA THR A 24 -17.13 2.81 13.62
C THR A 24 -16.40 2.28 12.40
N ARG A 25 -17.13 1.66 11.46
CA ARG A 25 -16.57 1.18 10.21
C ARG A 25 -16.65 2.26 9.15
N HIS A 26 -15.51 2.50 8.49
CA HIS A 26 -15.39 3.37 7.34
C HIS A 26 -14.95 2.57 6.11
N ASP A 27 -14.82 3.27 4.99
CA ASP A 27 -14.35 2.70 3.72
C ASP A 27 -12.82 2.58 3.73
N GLY A 28 -12.33 1.44 4.22
CA GLY A 28 -10.91 1.09 4.27
C GLY A 28 -10.27 1.11 5.67
N TRP A 29 -11.01 1.46 6.72
CA TRP A 29 -10.53 1.39 8.11
C TRP A 29 -11.69 1.30 9.12
N PHE A 30 -11.33 1.06 10.37
CA PHE A 30 -12.18 1.11 11.55
C PHE A 30 -11.61 2.13 12.53
N GLU A 31 -12.48 2.86 13.22
CA GLU A 31 -12.08 3.94 14.12
C GLU A 31 -12.85 3.88 15.44
N SER A 32 -12.13 4.08 16.54
CA SER A 32 -12.66 4.23 17.90
C SER A 32 -11.96 5.40 18.57
N ASP A 33 -12.42 5.81 19.75
CA ASP A 33 -11.84 6.93 20.51
C ASP A 33 -10.33 6.77 20.77
N ASN A 34 -9.84 5.52 20.80
CA ASN A 34 -8.46 5.21 21.19
C ASN A 34 -7.62 4.60 20.07
N ALA A 35 -8.23 4.07 19.00
CA ALA A 35 -7.53 3.32 17.97
C ALA A 35 -8.16 3.43 16.58
N ILE A 36 -7.29 3.44 15.57
CA ILE A 36 -7.61 3.29 14.15
C ILE A 36 -7.01 1.96 13.67
N VAL A 37 -7.81 1.14 13.00
CA VAL A 37 -7.37 -0.14 12.42
C VAL A 37 -7.66 -0.12 10.92
N THR A 38 -6.63 -0.22 10.10
CA THR A 38 -6.72 -0.32 8.63
C THR A 38 -5.98 -1.57 8.16
N ASN A 39 -6.03 -1.84 6.86
CA ASN A 39 -5.36 -2.98 6.26
C ASN A 39 -4.84 -2.69 4.84
N CYS A 40 -3.78 -3.39 4.48
CA CYS A 40 -3.42 -3.66 3.10
C CYS A 40 -4.28 -4.81 2.54
N PHE A 41 -3.97 -5.25 1.32
CA PHE A 41 -4.44 -6.52 0.76
C PHE A 41 -3.35 -7.09 -0.15
N GLY A 42 -2.30 -7.62 0.49
CA GLY A 42 -1.03 -7.89 -0.17
C GLY A 42 -0.24 -6.60 -0.42
N HIS A 43 0.57 -6.57 -1.49
CA HIS A 43 1.34 -5.39 -1.86
C HIS A 43 0.41 -4.31 -2.44
N ILE A 44 0.33 -3.17 -1.75
CA ILE A 44 -0.43 -2.00 -2.21
C ILE A 44 0.46 -0.97 -2.94
N ILE A 45 1.78 -1.16 -2.87
CA ILE A 45 2.79 -0.42 -3.62
C ILE A 45 3.65 -1.39 -4.42
N GLU A 46 4.11 -0.95 -5.57
CA GLU A 46 4.97 -1.71 -6.48
C GLU A 46 6.15 -0.84 -6.94
N SER A 47 7.17 -1.48 -7.49
CA SER A 47 8.29 -0.75 -8.10
C SER A 47 7.79 -0.04 -9.37
N GLN A 48 8.25 1.19 -9.61
CA GLN A 48 7.96 1.85 -10.88
C GLN A 48 8.58 1.05 -12.04
N PRO A 49 7.90 0.98 -13.18
CA PRO A 49 8.46 0.35 -14.37
C PRO A 49 9.66 1.16 -14.91
N PRO A 50 10.62 0.53 -15.60
CA PRO A 50 11.85 1.19 -16.06
C PRO A 50 11.63 2.46 -16.87
N GLU A 51 10.59 2.51 -17.72
CA GLU A 51 10.24 3.66 -18.54
C GLU A 51 9.90 4.92 -17.73
N ASN A 52 9.50 4.77 -16.46
CA ASN A 52 9.27 5.90 -15.54
C ASN A 52 10.58 6.48 -14.99
N TYR A 53 11.71 5.77 -15.11
CA TYR A 53 13.04 6.29 -14.81
C TYR A 53 13.65 6.95 -16.04
N ASN A 54 13.56 6.29 -17.19
CA ASN A 54 13.97 6.81 -18.50
C ASN A 54 13.05 6.22 -19.58
N PRO A 55 12.32 7.06 -20.36
CA PRO A 55 11.43 6.60 -21.42
C PRO A 55 12.08 5.67 -22.46
N GLU A 56 13.39 5.76 -22.67
CA GLU A 56 14.13 4.87 -23.58
C GLU A 56 14.10 3.40 -23.12
N TYR A 57 13.93 3.14 -21.82
CA TYR A 57 13.88 1.79 -21.25
C TYR A 57 12.58 1.04 -21.59
N LYS A 58 11.58 1.72 -22.17
CA LYS A 58 10.37 1.08 -22.70
C LYS A 58 10.69 0.07 -23.81
N ALA A 59 11.72 0.34 -24.61
CA ALA A 59 12.22 -0.57 -25.62
C ALA A 59 13.42 -1.35 -25.08
N TRP A 60 13.35 -2.68 -25.14
CA TRP A 60 14.44 -3.55 -24.69
C TRP A 60 15.59 -3.53 -25.70
N LYS A 61 16.75 -3.10 -25.23
CA LYS A 61 17.97 -2.86 -26.02
C LYS A 61 19.18 -3.31 -25.22
N VAL A 62 20.17 -3.91 -25.86
CA VAL A 62 21.39 -4.36 -25.16
C VAL A 62 22.21 -3.15 -24.70
N GLU A 63 22.16 -2.05 -25.47
CA GLU A 63 22.91 -0.82 -25.24
C GLU A 63 22.46 -0.08 -23.97
N THR A 64 21.24 -0.32 -23.50
CA THR A 64 20.70 0.30 -22.28
C THR A 64 20.98 -0.54 -21.03
N LEU A 65 21.56 -1.74 -21.17
CA LEU A 65 21.84 -2.63 -20.05
C LEU A 65 23.24 -2.39 -19.45
N PRO A 66 23.37 -2.49 -18.11
CA PRO A 66 22.31 -2.69 -17.13
C PRO A 66 21.50 -1.42 -16.88
N LEU A 67 20.19 -1.56 -16.67
CA LEU A 67 19.29 -0.44 -16.39
C LEU A 67 19.67 0.24 -15.06
N ARG A 68 19.75 1.57 -15.05
CA ARG A 68 20.06 2.36 -13.84
C ARG A 68 18.78 2.66 -13.05
N LEU A 69 18.31 1.68 -12.28
CA LEU A 69 17.03 1.75 -11.53
C LEU A 69 17.18 2.09 -10.04
N TYR A 70 18.41 2.27 -9.54
CA TYR A 70 18.65 2.61 -8.13
C TYR A 70 18.82 4.12 -7.92
N PRO A 71 18.23 4.70 -6.85
CA PRO A 71 17.35 4.05 -5.87
C PRO A 71 15.97 3.71 -6.45
N VAL A 72 15.38 2.61 -5.97
CA VAL A 72 14.06 2.16 -6.42
C VAL A 72 12.99 3.19 -6.05
N LYS A 73 12.25 3.65 -7.05
CA LYS A 73 11.03 4.44 -6.91
C LYS A 73 9.83 3.50 -6.85
N TYR A 74 8.87 3.82 -5.99
CA TYR A 74 7.63 3.07 -5.83
C TYR A 74 6.43 3.84 -6.37
N GLN A 75 5.38 3.12 -6.76
CA GLN A 75 4.08 3.66 -7.12
C GLN A 75 2.97 2.81 -6.48
N PRO A 76 1.76 3.37 -6.25
CA PRO A 76 0.61 2.56 -5.86
C PRO A 76 0.31 1.51 -6.92
N VAL A 77 -0.05 0.30 -6.49
CA VAL A 77 -0.70 -0.66 -7.39
C VAL A 77 -2.04 -0.05 -7.80
N GLU A 78 -2.37 -0.08 -9.10
CA GLU A 78 -3.56 0.59 -9.64
C GLU A 78 -4.85 0.19 -8.90
N SER A 79 -5.04 -1.10 -8.67
CA SER A 79 -6.19 -1.64 -7.93
C SER A 79 -6.22 -1.24 -6.45
N ALA A 80 -5.08 -0.82 -5.90
CA ALA A 80 -4.91 -0.41 -4.51
C ALA A 80 -4.81 1.10 -4.29
N ALA A 81 -4.88 1.92 -5.35
CA ALA A 81 -4.66 3.36 -5.28
C ALA A 81 -5.54 4.05 -4.21
N LYS A 82 -6.80 3.64 -4.09
CA LYS A 82 -7.71 4.16 -3.07
C LYS A 82 -7.24 3.82 -1.65
N GLN A 83 -6.85 2.57 -1.41
CA GLN A 83 -6.40 2.14 -0.08
C GLN A 83 -5.05 2.76 0.29
N VAL A 84 -4.15 2.93 -0.68
CA VAL A 84 -2.90 3.66 -0.46
C VAL A 84 -3.20 5.08 0.01
N LYS A 85 -4.12 5.80 -0.65
CA LYS A 85 -4.54 7.15 -0.25
C LYS A 85 -5.21 7.20 1.14
N THR A 86 -5.84 6.11 1.56
CA THR A 86 -6.40 6.01 2.92
C THR A 86 -5.29 5.87 3.98
N ILE A 87 -4.17 5.24 3.64
CA ILE A 87 -3.08 4.90 4.59
C ILE A 87 -1.94 5.93 4.58
N LEU A 88 -1.58 6.46 3.40
CA LEU A 88 -0.46 7.38 3.14
C LEU A 88 -0.99 8.74 2.65
#